data_AF-A0A6I9S0Y7-F1
#
_entry.id   AF-A0A6I9S0Y7-F1
#
_cell.length_a   1.000
_cell.length_b   1.000
_cell.length_c   1.000
_cell.angle_alpha   90.00
_cell.angle_beta   90.00
_cell.angle_gamma   90.00
#
_symmetry.space_group_name_H-M   'P 1'
#
loop_
_entity.id
_entity.type
_entity.pdbx_description
1 polymer ?
#
loop_
_entity_poly.entity_id
_entity_poly.type
_entity_poly.pdbx_seq_one_letter_code
_entity_poly.pdbx_strand_id
1 'polypeptide(L)'
;MARTKHFTNKLRYRPKKRLRWNQPSQQQAGEASTSGTRSRSIHRGRPSARGGEPEAPQEEGTPADQTRRGRRFRPGTVALREIRKLQRTWKLLIPFAPFVRLVKEITSFYSRDVSRWTAEALFAIQEATECYIHGLFEDANLCAIHAKRVTLMIKDIQLARRIGGKRHW
;
A
#
# COMPACT_ATOMS: atom_id res chain seq x y z
N MET A 1 -50.17 47.18 -2.02
CA MET A 1 -49.59 46.03 -2.72
C MET A 1 -48.08 46.11 -2.58
N ALA A 2 -47.50 45.35 -1.63
CA ALA A 2 -46.09 45.46 -1.25
C ALA A 2 -45.22 44.38 -1.92
N ARG A 3 -44.05 44.84 -2.32
CA ARG A 3 -42.93 44.22 -3.05
C ARG A 3 -42.18 43.19 -2.20
N THR A 4 -41.90 41.99 -2.74
CA THR A 4 -40.68 41.25 -2.35
C THR A 4 -40.21 40.31 -3.44
N LYS A 5 -38.92 40.43 -3.79
CA LYS A 5 -38.18 39.60 -4.74
C LYS A 5 -37.65 38.37 -4.00
N HIS A 6 -37.91 37.16 -4.50
CA HIS A 6 -37.26 35.96 -3.96
C HIS A 6 -36.01 35.63 -4.79
N PHE A 7 -34.86 35.80 -4.14
CA PHE A 7 -33.53 35.44 -4.62
C PHE A 7 -33.25 33.97 -4.29
N THR A 8 -32.69 33.23 -5.24
CA THR A 8 -32.28 31.82 -5.12
C THR A 8 -31.07 31.67 -4.20
N ASN A 9 -31.16 30.81 -3.18
CA ASN A 9 -30.07 30.55 -2.24
C ASN A 9 -29.29 29.28 -2.64
N LYS A 10 -28.16 29.46 -3.34
CA LYS A 10 -27.15 28.41 -3.55
C LYS A 10 -26.17 28.43 -2.37
N LEU A 11 -26.26 27.42 -1.51
CA LEU A 11 -25.29 27.12 -0.46
C LEU A 11 -23.89 26.93 -1.06
N ARG A 12 -22.98 27.85 -0.77
CA ARG A 12 -21.55 27.75 -1.11
C ARG A 12 -20.80 27.07 0.04
N TYR A 13 -20.15 25.95 -0.27
CA TYR A 13 -19.23 25.24 0.61
C TYR A 13 -17.94 26.05 0.83
N ARG A 14 -17.50 26.21 2.09
CA ARG A 14 -16.27 26.90 2.51
C ARG A 14 -15.35 25.90 3.23
N PRO A 15 -14.13 25.59 2.75
CA PRO A 15 -13.22 24.73 3.51
C PRO A 15 -12.42 25.53 4.56
N LYS A 16 -12.36 24.97 5.78
CA LYS A 16 -11.61 25.49 6.94
C LYS A 16 -10.10 25.26 6.76
N LYS A 17 -9.28 26.29 6.97
CA LYS A 17 -7.81 26.23 7.01
C LYS A 17 -7.35 25.37 8.19
N ARG A 18 -6.50 24.36 7.97
CA ARG A 18 -5.84 23.59 9.04
C ARG A 18 -4.57 24.31 9.50
N LEU A 19 -4.51 24.51 10.82
CA LEU A 19 -3.40 25.04 11.60
C LEU A 19 -2.14 24.18 11.42
N ARG A 20 -1.01 24.81 11.09
CA ARG A 20 0.33 24.18 10.97
C ARG A 20 1.08 24.37 12.29
N TRP A 21 1.27 23.29 13.03
CA TRP A 21 2.19 23.27 14.17
C TRP A 21 3.63 23.15 13.67
N ASN A 22 4.51 23.97 14.24
CA ASN A 22 5.88 24.19 13.81
C ASN A 22 6.77 24.00 15.05
N GLN A 23 7.75 23.08 15.03
CA GLN A 23 8.91 23.04 15.95
C GLN A 23 9.89 21.91 15.60
N PRO A 24 11.18 21.94 16.03
CA PRO A 24 12.24 22.63 15.29
C PRO A 24 13.43 21.73 14.93
N SER A 25 14.33 22.32 14.13
CA SER A 25 15.65 21.83 13.69
C SER A 25 16.61 21.46 14.82
N GLN A 26 17.34 20.36 14.66
CA GLN A 26 18.65 20.14 15.27
C GLN A 26 19.75 20.26 14.19
N GLN A 27 20.74 21.12 14.45
CA GLN A 27 21.97 21.29 13.65
C GLN A 27 23.19 20.84 14.48
N GLN A 28 24.05 20.02 13.84
CA GLN A 28 25.54 19.97 13.84
C GLN A 28 26.30 19.82 15.18
N ALA A 29 27.52 19.26 15.29
CA ALA A 29 28.65 19.09 14.37
C ALA A 29 29.59 17.97 14.86
N GLY A 30 30.52 17.49 14.01
CA GLY A 30 31.69 16.73 14.46
C GLY A 30 32.49 16.01 13.36
N GLU A 31 33.68 16.56 13.09
CA GLU A 31 34.91 15.91 12.57
C GLU A 31 35.19 15.81 11.05
N ALA A 32 36.43 16.20 10.72
CA ALA A 32 37.04 16.32 9.42
C ALA A 32 38.21 15.34 9.27
N SER A 33 38.48 14.83 8.06
CA SER A 33 39.84 14.74 7.47
C SER A 33 39.93 13.96 6.13
N THR A 34 40.54 14.63 5.15
CA THR A 34 41.51 14.18 4.11
C THR A 34 41.16 13.28 2.91
N SER A 35 41.53 13.82 1.73
CA SER A 35 42.06 13.20 0.49
C SER A 35 41.11 12.31 -0.34
N GLY A 36 41.01 12.38 -1.67
CA GLY A 36 41.74 13.08 -2.72
C GLY A 36 41.23 12.62 -4.11
N THR A 37 41.87 13.14 -5.15
CA THR A 37 41.89 12.64 -6.55
C THR A 37 40.94 13.27 -7.59
N ARG A 38 41.61 13.97 -8.52
CA ARG A 38 41.15 14.54 -9.80
C ARG A 38 40.75 13.47 -10.83
N SER A 39 39.83 13.83 -11.73
CA SER A 39 39.94 13.58 -13.19
C SER A 39 38.95 14.48 -13.96
N ARG A 40 39.44 15.46 -14.74
CA ARG A 40 39.54 15.48 -16.23
C ARG A 40 38.19 15.22 -16.92
N SER A 41 37.47 16.22 -17.41
CA SER A 41 37.68 17.10 -18.58
C SER A 41 36.90 16.64 -19.83
N ILE A 42 36.42 17.64 -20.58
CA ILE A 42 36.08 17.65 -22.02
C ILE A 42 34.58 17.56 -22.33
N HIS A 43 34.02 18.67 -22.80
CA HIS A 43 33.30 18.82 -24.08
C HIS A 43 33.46 20.31 -24.50
N ARG A 44 34.44 20.67 -25.35
CA ARG A 44 34.28 21.05 -26.79
C ARG A 44 32.93 21.77 -27.05
N GLY A 45 32.89 23.10 -27.17
CA GLY A 45 33.19 23.89 -28.38
C GLY A 45 31.91 24.05 -29.23
N ARG A 46 31.32 25.23 -29.49
CA ARG A 46 31.79 26.36 -30.32
C ARG A 46 30.87 27.61 -30.11
N PRO A 47 31.30 28.84 -30.50
CA PRO A 47 30.64 30.12 -30.21
C PRO A 47 29.93 30.75 -31.44
N SER A 48 29.40 31.98 -31.26
CA SER A 48 28.90 32.96 -32.27
C SER A 48 27.37 33.18 -32.19
N ALA A 49 26.76 34.37 -32.22
CA ALA A 49 27.20 35.77 -32.19
C ALA A 49 25.97 36.68 -31.92
N ARG A 50 26.23 37.84 -31.29
CA ARG A 50 25.69 39.19 -31.59
C ARG A 50 24.17 39.44 -31.66
N GLY A 51 23.69 40.21 -30.67
CA GLY A 51 22.93 41.45 -30.90
C GLY A 51 21.39 41.38 -30.88
N GLY A 52 20.79 41.98 -29.84
CA GLY A 52 19.37 42.35 -29.76
C GLY A 52 19.03 42.95 -28.39
N GLU A 53 18.62 44.21 -28.37
CA GLU A 53 18.25 45.03 -27.20
C GLU A 53 16.97 44.54 -26.47
N PRO A 54 16.71 44.99 -25.21
CA PRO A 54 15.75 44.35 -24.32
C PRO A 54 14.31 44.78 -24.60
N GLU A 55 13.47 43.83 -25.00
CA GLU A 55 12.02 44.03 -25.08
C GLU A 55 11.38 43.87 -23.68
N ALA A 56 10.40 44.72 -23.40
CA ALA A 56 9.77 44.94 -22.10
C ALA A 56 9.21 43.66 -21.43
N PRO A 57 9.05 43.63 -20.10
CA PRO A 57 8.58 42.45 -19.39
C PRO A 57 7.10 42.20 -19.71
N GLN A 58 6.83 41.25 -20.60
CA GLN A 58 5.54 40.57 -20.61
C GLN A 58 5.44 39.83 -19.28
N GLU A 59 4.41 40.15 -18.50
CA GLU A 59 4.10 39.50 -17.24
C GLU A 59 4.05 37.98 -17.46
N GLU A 60 5.14 37.30 -17.11
CA GLU A 60 5.17 35.86 -17.10
C GLU A 60 4.08 35.39 -16.15
N GLY A 61 3.17 34.58 -16.72
CA GLY A 61 2.11 33.94 -15.99
C GLY A 61 2.65 33.38 -14.69
N THR A 62 2.01 33.76 -13.59
CA THR A 62 2.19 33.11 -12.29
C THR A 62 2.32 31.60 -12.52
N PRO A 63 3.36 30.92 -11.98
CA PRO A 63 3.43 29.47 -12.03
C PRO A 63 2.32 28.93 -11.14
N ALA A 64 1.12 28.89 -11.70
CA ALA A 64 -0.09 28.39 -11.08
C ALA A 64 0.14 26.91 -10.77
N ASP A 65 0.39 26.65 -9.49
CA ASP A 65 -0.13 25.51 -8.76
C ASP A 65 0.04 24.17 -9.48
N GLN A 66 1.30 23.79 -9.73
CA GLN A 66 1.63 22.37 -9.92
C GLN A 66 1.44 21.66 -8.58
N THR A 67 0.19 21.39 -8.22
CA THR A 67 -0.18 20.47 -7.15
C THR A 67 0.58 19.17 -7.39
N ARG A 68 1.60 18.93 -6.55
CA ARG A 68 2.52 17.79 -6.68
C ARG A 68 1.68 16.52 -6.72
N ARG A 69 1.50 15.95 -7.91
CA ARG A 69 0.77 14.68 -8.09
C ARG A 69 1.38 13.68 -7.11
N GLY A 70 0.54 13.10 -6.24
CA GLY A 70 0.99 12.15 -5.23
C GLY A 70 1.76 11.00 -5.90
N ARG A 71 2.96 10.69 -5.40
CA ARG A 71 3.78 9.61 -5.97
C ARG A 71 3.04 8.28 -5.84
N ARG A 72 2.64 7.69 -6.97
CA ARG A 72 2.03 6.36 -7.01
C ARG A 72 3.12 5.30 -7.15
N PHE A 73 3.02 4.23 -6.36
CA PHE A 73 3.88 3.07 -6.53
C PHE A 73 3.53 2.31 -7.81
N ARG A 74 4.54 1.71 -8.46
CA ARG A 74 4.31 0.82 -9.62
C ARG A 74 3.51 -0.41 -9.16
N PRO A 75 2.66 -0.99 -10.02
CA PRO A 75 1.97 -2.24 -9.70
C PRO A 75 2.99 -3.31 -9.26
N GLY A 76 2.63 -4.09 -8.24
CA GLY A 76 3.52 -5.08 -7.61
C GLY A 76 4.47 -4.54 -6.54
N THR A 77 4.83 -3.24 -6.54
CA THR A 77 5.77 -2.69 -5.53
C THR A 77 5.23 -2.77 -4.10
N VAL A 78 3.93 -2.49 -3.93
CA VAL A 78 3.27 -2.57 -2.62
C VAL A 78 3.09 -4.02 -2.20
N ALA A 79 2.64 -4.89 -3.11
CA ALA A 79 2.48 -6.32 -2.86
C ALA A 79 3.78 -7.00 -2.41
N LEU A 80 4.91 -6.73 -3.09
CA LEU A 80 6.22 -7.26 -2.69
C LEU A 80 6.67 -6.76 -1.32
N ARG A 81 6.32 -5.52 -0.96
CA ARG A 81 6.60 -4.99 0.38
C ARG A 81 5.76 -5.69 1.44
N GLU A 82 4.50 -5.94 1.16
CA GLU A 82 3.58 -6.65 2.05
C GLU A 82 4.02 -8.10 2.25
N ILE A 83 4.35 -8.83 1.18
CA ILE A 83 4.88 -10.20 1.26
C ILE A 83 6.10 -10.25 2.18
N ARG A 84 7.10 -9.39 1.96
CA ARG A 84 8.30 -9.34 2.81
C ARG A 84 8.03 -8.95 4.25
N LYS A 85 6.99 -8.15 4.50
CA LYS A 85 6.58 -7.74 5.85
C LYS A 85 5.91 -8.91 6.57
N LEU A 86 4.96 -9.57 5.90
CA LEU A 86 4.20 -10.69 6.44
C LEU A 86 5.10 -11.90 6.68
N GLN A 87 6.04 -12.19 5.78
CA GLN A 87 6.99 -13.29 6.00
C GLN A 87 7.98 -13.05 7.16
N ARG A 88 8.19 -11.80 7.58
CA ARG A 88 9.03 -11.47 8.75
C ARG A 88 8.28 -11.56 10.07
N THR A 89 6.95 -11.57 10.06
CA THR A 89 6.13 -11.49 11.28
C THR A 89 5.11 -12.61 11.30
N TRP A 90 4.93 -13.29 12.43
CA TRP A 90 4.02 -14.42 12.56
C TRP A 90 2.67 -14.05 13.17
N LYS A 91 2.23 -12.79 13.02
CA LYS A 91 0.96 -12.33 13.59
C LYS A 91 -0.23 -12.91 12.82
N LEU A 92 -1.27 -13.31 13.55
CA LEU A 92 -2.56 -13.73 12.97
C LEU A 92 -3.13 -12.63 12.07
N LEU A 93 -3.60 -13.03 10.89
CA LEU A 93 -4.10 -12.14 9.84
C LEU A 93 -5.63 -12.13 9.77
N ILE A 94 -6.28 -13.22 10.18
CA ILE A 94 -7.74 -13.29 10.24
C ILE A 94 -8.22 -12.58 11.51
N PRO A 95 -9.18 -11.66 11.44
CA PRO A 95 -9.73 -11.04 12.64
C PRO A 95 -10.38 -12.10 13.56
N PHE A 96 -10.00 -12.11 14.84
CA PHE A 96 -10.42 -13.15 15.80
C PHE A 96 -11.95 -13.21 15.99
N ALA A 97 -12.63 -12.07 16.12
CA ALA A 97 -14.07 -12.03 16.38
C ALA A 97 -14.94 -12.75 15.31
N PRO A 98 -14.81 -12.48 14.00
CA PRO A 98 -15.53 -13.23 12.98
C PRO A 98 -15.08 -14.70 12.89
N PHE A 99 -13.80 -15.00 13.13
CA PHE A 99 -13.32 -16.39 13.14
C PHE A 99 -14.00 -17.21 14.24
N VAL A 100 -14.10 -16.68 15.45
CA VAL A 100 -14.79 -17.34 16.57
C VAL A 100 -16.28 -17.57 16.28
N ARG A 101 -16.96 -16.62 15.60
CA ARG A 101 -18.37 -16.81 15.20
C ARG A 101 -18.51 -18.00 14.25
N LEU A 102 -17.63 -18.11 13.26
CA LEU A 102 -17.59 -19.21 12.31
C LEU A 102 -17.32 -20.56 12.99
N VAL A 103 -16.35 -20.60 13.92
CA VAL A 103 -16.06 -21.83 14.69
C VAL A 103 -17.30 -22.28 15.49
N LYS A 104 -17.98 -21.36 16.16
CA LYS A 104 -19.20 -21.67 16.93
C LYS A 104 -20.36 -22.10 16.05
N GLU A 105 -20.52 -21.48 14.88
CA GLU A 105 -21.53 -21.86 13.88
C GLU A 105 -21.32 -23.30 13.40
N ILE A 106 -20.10 -23.64 13.00
CA ILE A 106 -19.72 -25.00 12.58
C ILE A 106 -19.93 -25.98 13.73
N THR A 107 -19.50 -25.64 14.94
CA THR A 107 -19.65 -26.52 16.11
C THR A 107 -21.12 -26.81 16.40
N SER A 108 -21.97 -25.77 16.39
CA SER A 108 -23.42 -25.91 16.60
C SER A 108 -24.09 -26.82 15.56
N PHE A 109 -23.58 -26.81 14.32
CA PHE A 109 -24.07 -27.69 13.26
C PHE A 109 -23.74 -29.17 13.53
N TYR A 110 -22.52 -29.49 13.98
CA TYR A 110 -22.07 -30.87 14.18
C TYR A 110 -22.39 -31.43 15.57
N SER A 111 -22.31 -30.63 16.62
CA SER A 111 -22.56 -31.04 18.00
C SER A 111 -23.17 -29.90 18.79
N ARG A 112 -24.47 -30.04 19.11
CA ARG A 112 -25.23 -29.04 19.87
C ARG A 112 -24.88 -29.05 21.37
N ASP A 113 -24.21 -30.09 21.86
CA ASP A 113 -23.85 -30.25 23.26
C ASP A 113 -22.65 -29.37 23.66
N VAL A 114 -21.78 -29.04 22.69
CA VAL A 114 -20.59 -28.21 22.91
C VAL A 114 -20.96 -26.73 22.84
N SER A 115 -21.30 -26.15 24.00
CA SER A 115 -21.70 -24.74 24.12
C SER A 115 -20.56 -23.78 24.50
N ARG A 116 -19.47 -24.28 25.10
CA ARG A 116 -18.39 -23.46 25.64
C ARG A 116 -17.05 -23.81 24.99
N TRP A 117 -16.24 -22.78 24.78
CA TRP A 117 -14.90 -22.88 24.21
C TRP A 117 -13.91 -22.14 25.12
N THR A 118 -12.77 -22.76 25.39
CA THR A 118 -11.63 -22.10 26.03
C THR A 118 -10.97 -21.14 25.04
N ALA A 119 -10.43 -20.02 25.53
CA ALA A 119 -9.75 -19.05 24.68
C ALA A 119 -8.55 -19.66 23.94
N GLU A 120 -7.74 -20.46 24.64
CA GLU A 120 -6.55 -21.12 24.06
C GLU A 120 -6.90 -22.07 22.91
N ALA A 121 -7.96 -22.87 23.05
CA ALA A 121 -8.43 -23.73 21.97
C ALA A 121 -8.83 -22.93 20.71
N LEU A 122 -9.47 -21.77 20.88
CA LEU A 122 -9.84 -20.92 19.74
C LEU A 122 -8.60 -20.34 19.03
N PHE A 123 -7.57 -19.95 19.79
CA PHE A 123 -6.30 -19.52 19.23
C PHE A 123 -5.59 -20.66 18.49
N ALA A 124 -5.51 -21.84 19.10
CA ALA A 124 -4.89 -23.02 18.47
C ALA A 124 -5.57 -23.41 17.14
N ILE A 125 -6.91 -23.39 17.11
CA ILE A 125 -7.67 -23.64 15.88
C ILE A 125 -7.37 -22.56 14.83
N GLN A 126 -7.29 -21.29 15.24
CA GLN A 126 -6.97 -20.21 14.30
C GLN A 126 -5.56 -20.35 13.73
N GLU A 127 -4.56 -20.60 14.58
CA GLU A 127 -3.17 -20.81 14.17
C GLU A 127 -3.04 -21.98 13.18
N ALA A 128 -3.66 -23.12 13.50
CA ALA A 128 -3.67 -24.28 12.62
C ALA A 128 -4.33 -23.97 11.26
N THR A 129 -5.43 -23.22 11.29
CA THR A 129 -6.17 -22.84 10.07
C THR A 129 -5.36 -21.90 9.20
N GLU A 130 -4.77 -20.85 9.78
CA GLU A 130 -3.93 -19.90 9.03
C GLU A 130 -2.66 -20.56 8.48
N CYS A 131 -2.04 -21.46 9.25
CA CYS A 131 -0.89 -22.24 8.80
C CYS A 131 -1.26 -23.13 7.59
N TYR A 132 -2.40 -23.82 7.66
CA TYR A 132 -2.89 -24.65 6.56
C TYR A 132 -3.15 -23.83 5.29
N ILE A 133 -3.81 -22.67 5.43
CA ILE A 133 -4.12 -21.79 4.29
C ILE A 133 -2.82 -21.22 3.69
N HIS A 134 -1.83 -20.86 4.52
CA HIS A 134 -0.54 -20.38 4.05
C HIS A 134 0.18 -21.43 3.18
N GLY A 135 0.31 -22.67 3.68
CA GLY A 135 0.93 -23.76 2.92
C GLY A 135 0.18 -24.08 1.61
N LEU A 136 -1.16 -24.01 1.63
CA LEU A 136 -1.95 -24.18 0.40
C LEU A 136 -1.68 -23.08 -0.63
N PHE A 137 -1.46 -21.83 -0.19
CA PHE A 137 -1.10 -20.73 -1.09
C PHE A 137 0.32 -20.86 -1.63
N GLU A 138 1.26 -21.40 -0.87
CA GLU A 138 2.62 -21.71 -1.36
C GLU A 138 2.56 -22.72 -2.50
N ASP A 139 1.85 -23.84 -2.31
CA ASP A 139 1.67 -24.88 -3.33
C ASP A 139 0.94 -24.34 -4.58
N ALA A 140 -0.14 -23.57 -4.37
CA ALA A 140 -0.89 -22.96 -5.47
C ALA A 140 -0.04 -21.93 -6.23
N ASN A 141 0.85 -21.22 -5.55
CA ASN A 141 1.76 -20.27 -6.18
C ASN A 141 2.78 -20.98 -7.07
N LEU A 142 3.31 -22.13 -6.65
CA LEU A 142 4.14 -22.98 -7.49
C LEU A 142 3.39 -23.47 -8.74
N CYS A 143 2.12 -23.84 -8.60
CA CYS A 143 1.27 -24.22 -9.73
C CYS A 143 1.04 -23.06 -10.72
N ALA A 144 0.83 -21.84 -10.22
CA ALA A 144 0.69 -20.66 -11.06
C ALA A 144 1.98 -20.34 -11.83
N ILE A 145 3.14 -20.43 -11.16
CA ILE A 145 4.46 -20.23 -11.78
C ILE A 145 4.74 -21.32 -12.82
N HIS A 146 4.39 -22.58 -12.55
CA HIS A 146 4.50 -23.68 -13.49
C HIS A 146 3.72 -23.40 -14.79
N ALA A 147 2.57 -22.75 -14.68
CA ALA A 147 1.75 -22.30 -15.81
C ALA A 147 2.15 -20.92 -16.37
N LYS A 148 3.35 -20.41 -16.07
CA LYS A 148 3.89 -19.11 -16.52
C LYS A 148 3.02 -17.90 -16.15
N ARG A 149 2.30 -17.95 -15.03
CA ARG A 149 1.46 -16.86 -14.50
C ARG A 149 1.99 -16.36 -13.15
N VAL A 150 1.59 -15.15 -12.80
CA VAL A 150 1.86 -14.52 -11.49
C VAL A 150 0.59 -14.40 -10.64
N THR A 151 -0.57 -14.30 -11.30
CA THR A 151 -1.87 -14.24 -10.61
C THR A 151 -2.38 -15.64 -10.31
N LEU A 152 -2.66 -15.90 -9.04
CA LEU A 152 -3.32 -17.13 -8.57
C LEU A 152 -4.74 -17.24 -9.14
N MET A 153 -5.12 -18.46 -9.48
CA MET A 153 -6.46 -18.82 -9.95
C MET A 153 -7.00 -20.00 -9.15
N ILE A 154 -8.32 -20.19 -9.19
CA ILE A 154 -9.00 -21.30 -8.48
C ILE A 154 -8.43 -22.66 -8.92
N LYS A 155 -8.12 -22.82 -10.22
CA LYS A 155 -7.52 -24.05 -10.76
C LYS A 155 -6.16 -24.39 -10.14
N ASP A 156 -5.40 -23.39 -9.68
CA ASP A 156 -4.09 -23.61 -9.06
C ASP A 156 -4.26 -24.21 -7.67
N ILE A 157 -5.24 -23.71 -6.91
CA ILE A 157 -5.61 -24.24 -5.59
C ILE A 157 -6.20 -25.66 -5.73
N GLN A 158 -7.08 -25.87 -6.71
CA GLN A 158 -7.67 -27.18 -6.98
C GLN A 158 -6.58 -28.20 -7.37
N LEU A 159 -5.64 -27.81 -8.22
CA LEU A 159 -4.51 -28.65 -8.62
C LEU A 159 -3.60 -28.97 -7.42
N ALA A 160 -3.24 -27.97 -6.62
CA ALA A 160 -2.44 -28.14 -5.40
C ALA A 160 -3.10 -29.15 -4.43
N ARG A 161 -4.41 -29.01 -4.19
CA ARG A 161 -5.16 -29.97 -3.35
C ARG A 161 -5.21 -31.38 -3.95
N ARG A 162 -5.35 -31.48 -5.28
CA ARG A 162 -5.43 -32.76 -5.99
C ARG A 162 -4.12 -33.53 -5.93
N ILE A 163 -2.99 -32.85 -6.14
CA ILE A 163 -1.66 -33.46 -6.12
C ILE A 163 -1.20 -33.74 -4.69
N GLY A 164 -1.46 -32.81 -3.77
CA GLY A 164 -1.03 -32.92 -2.37
C GLY A 164 -1.74 -33.99 -1.54
N GLY A 165 -2.53 -34.88 -2.14
CA GLY A 165 -3.22 -35.98 -1.45
C GLY A 165 -4.32 -35.54 -0.47
N LYS A 166 -4.56 -34.22 -0.31
CA LYS A 166 -5.63 -33.62 0.51
C LYS A 166 -6.98 -33.73 -0.19
N ARG A 167 -7.37 -34.97 -0.56
CA ARG A 167 -8.74 -35.32 -0.99
C ARG A 167 -9.65 -35.19 0.23
N HIS A 168 -10.37 -34.08 0.32
CA HIS A 168 -11.57 -34.01 1.14
C HIS A 168 -12.75 -34.10 0.17
N TRP A 169 -13.54 -35.16 0.35
CA TRP A 169 -14.88 -35.35 -0.20
C TRP A 169 -15.81 -34.25 0.30
#